data_AF-W7X3M3-F1
#
_entry.id   AF-W7X3M3-F1
#
_cell.length_a   1.000
_cell.length_b   1.000
_cell.length_c   1.000
_cell.angle_alpha   90.00
_cell.angle_beta   90.00
_cell.angle_gamma   90.00
#
_symmetry.space_group_name_H-M   'P 1'
#
loop_
_entity.id
_entity.type
_entity.pdbx_description
1 polymer ?
#
loop_
_entity_poly.entity_id
_entity_poly.type
_entity_poly.pdbx_seq_one_letter_code
_entity_poly.pdbx_strand_id
1 'polypeptide(L)' 'NNQIGDKGASDLASGLANCINLSNLTLDLSENQIGDKGASDLASGLANCINLSNLTLYL' A
#
# COMPACT_ATOMS: atom_id res chain seq x y z
N ASN A 1 8.42 -11.93 9.37
CA ASN A 1 7.75 -12.94 8.50
C ASN A 1 6.24 -12.75 8.47
N ASN A 2 5.78 -11.71 7.77
CA ASN A 2 4.42 -11.70 7.26
C ASN A 2 4.47 -12.24 5.83
N GLN A 3 3.56 -13.14 5.47
CA GLN A 3 3.53 -13.75 4.14
C GLN A 3 2.62 -12.96 3.20
N ILE A 4 2.69 -11.62 3.24
CA ILE A 4 1.94 -10.81 2.27
C ILE A 4 2.64 -10.97 0.92
N GLY A 5 2.00 -11.74 0.05
CA GLY A 5 2.34 -11.81 -1.37
C GLY A 5 1.55 -10.79 -2.19
N ASP A 6 1.68 -10.87 -3.52
CA ASP A 6 0.98 -9.98 -4.45
C ASP A 6 -0.51 -9.84 -4.15
N LYS A 7 -1.20 -10.94 -3.87
CA LYS A 7 -2.63 -10.89 -3.56
C LYS A 7 -2.95 -10.05 -2.31
N GLY A 8 -2.17 -10.22 -1.24
CA GLY A 8 -2.40 -9.46 -0.01
C GLY A 8 -2.08 -7.97 -0.22
N ALA A 9 -1.07 -7.64 -1.02
CA ALA A 9 -0.78 -6.28 -1.44
C ALA A 9 -1.91 -5.69 -2.30
N SER A 10 -2.49 -6.44 -3.23
CA SER A 10 -3.67 -6.03 -4.02
C SER A 10 -4.88 -5.76 -3.12
N ASP A 11 -5.15 -6.63 -2.15
CA ASP A 11 -6.28 -6.48 -1.23
C ASP A 11 -6.10 -5.23 -0.35
N LEU A 12 -4.87 -4.99 0.15
CA LEU A 12 -4.52 -3.78 0.88
C LEU A 12 -4.71 -2.52 0.00
N ALA A 13 -4.24 -2.56 -1.25
CA ALA A 13 -4.39 -1.46 -2.19
C ALA A 13 -5.86 -1.10 -2.44
N SER A 14 -6.74 -2.09 -2.58
CA SER A 14 -8.18 -1.88 -2.74
C SER A 14 -8.80 -1.21 -1.51
N GLY A 15 -8.30 -1.52 -0.31
CA GLY A 15 -8.72 -0.83 0.92
C GLY A 15 -8.26 0.64 0.92
N LEU A 16 -6.98 0.86 0.64
CA LEU A 16 -6.37 2.20 0.58
C LEU A 16 -7.02 3.11 -0.45
N ALA A 17 -7.51 2.56 -1.57
CA ALA A 17 -8.12 3.35 -2.64
C ALA A 17 -9.32 4.20 -2.19
N ASN A 18 -9.99 3.83 -1.10
CA ASN A 18 -11.13 4.57 -0.55
C ASN A 18 -10.73 5.59 0.53
N CYS A 19 -9.46 5.64 0.93
CA CYS A 19 -8.94 6.50 1.99
C CYS A 19 -8.65 7.93 1.50
N ILE A 20 -9.61 8.56 0.81
CA ILE A 20 -9.44 9.88 0.17
C ILE A 20 -9.10 11.00 1.16
N ASN A 21 -9.45 10.84 2.43
CA ASN A 21 -9.22 11.84 3.50
C ASN A 21 -7.95 11.56 4.32
N LEU A 22 -7.19 10.51 3.97
CA LEU A 22 -5.97 10.16 4.67
C LEU A 22 -4.88 11.18 4.33
N SER A 23 -4.35 11.87 5.34
CA SER A 23 -3.28 12.86 5.17
C SER A 23 -1.90 12.33 5.52
N ASN A 24 -1.83 11.29 6.34
CA ASN A 24 -0.60 10.68 6.80
C ASN A 24 -0.74 9.15 6.76
N LEU A 25 0.24 8.47 6.18
CA LEU A 25 0.30 7.02 6.13
C LEU A 25 1.72 6.55 6.42
N THR A 26 1.85 5.68 7.42
CA THR A 26 3.04 4.86 7.62
C THR A 26 2.64 3.43 7.32
N LEU A 27 3.33 2.81 6.39
CA LEU A 27 3.10 1.42 6.01
C LEU A 27 4.43 0.67 6.06
N ASP A 28 4.50 -0.33 6.93
CA ASP A 28 5.64 -1.21 7.07
C ASP A 28 5.36 -2.53 6.35
N LEU A 29 6.03 -2.70 5.21
CA LEU A 29 5.99 -3.90 4.37
C LEU A 29 7.30 -4.68 4.46
N SER A 30 8.19 -4.33 5.39
CA SER A 30 9.44 -5.07 5.59
C SER A 30 9.16 -6.54 5.89
N GLU A 31 10.05 -7.41 5.39
CA GLU A 31 9.93 -8.87 5.50
C GLU A 31 8.64 -9.47 4.89
N ASN A 32 8.08 -8.86 3.84
CA ASN A 32 7.03 -9.46 3.01
C ASN A 32 7.55 -9.88 1.63
N GLN A 33 6.77 -10.69 0.90
CA GLN A 33 7.14 -11.23 -0.41
C GLN A 33 6.27 -10.61 -1.50
N ILE A 34 6.31 -9.29 -1.60
CA ILE A 34 5.54 -8.53 -2.60
C ILE A 34 6.35 -8.48 -3.89
N GLY A 35 5.79 -9.00 -4.98
CA GLY A 35 6.36 -8.92 -6.31
C GLY A 35 5.90 -7.66 -7.05
N ASP A 36 6.32 -7.56 -8.30
CA ASP A 36 6.07 -6.38 -9.15
C ASP A 36 4.58 -6.07 -9.31
N LYS A 37 3.74 -7.11 -9.34
CA LYS A 37 2.28 -6.93 -9.42
C LYS A 37 1.74 -6.31 -8.13
N GLY A 38 2.08 -6.86 -6.97
CA GLY A 38 1.61 -6.34 -5.70
C GLY A 38 2.09 -4.92 -5.43
N ALA A 39 3.34 -4.60 -5.80
CA ALA A 39 3.88 -3.24 -5.73
C ALA A 39 3.12 -2.27 -6.65
N SER A 40 2.82 -2.67 -7.89
CA SER A 40 2.05 -1.87 -8.84
C SER A 40 0.61 -1.61 -8.37
N ASP A 41 -0.01 -2.61 -7.77
CA ASP A 41 -1.35 -2.48 -7.20
C ASP A 41 -1.34 -1.51 -6.01
N LEU A 42 -0.39 -1.65 -5.08
CA LEU A 42 -0.21 -0.71 -3.96
C LEU A 42 -0.03 0.73 -4.43
N ALA A 43 0.80 0.95 -5.44
CA ALA A 43 0.99 2.28 -6.03
C ALA A 43 -0.33 2.84 -6.59
N SER A 44 -1.12 2.00 -7.26
CA SER A 44 -2.43 2.39 -7.80
C SER A 44 -3.44 2.73 -6.70
N GLY A 45 -3.45 1.96 -5.60
CA GLY A 45 -4.31 2.24 -4.44
C GLY A 45 -3.93 3.54 -3.74
N LEU A 46 -2.63 3.76 -3.51
CA LEU A 46 -2.09 4.97 -2.91
C LEU A 46 -2.36 6.22 -3.76
N ALA A 47 -2.39 6.10 -5.09
CA ALA A 47 -2.70 7.21 -5.98
C ALA A 47 -4.12 7.78 -5.79
N ASN A 48 -5.05 7.01 -5.23
CA ASN A 48 -6.40 7.47 -4.92
C ASN A 48 -6.50 8.17 -3.55
N CYS A 49 -5.46 8.10 -2.70
CA CYS A 49 -5.38 8.85 -1.45
C CYS A 49 -5.06 10.32 -1.73
N ILE A 50 -5.98 11.06 -2.34
CA ILE A 50 -5.74 12.41 -2.89
C ILE A 50 -5.28 13.47 -1.88
N ASN A 51 -5.57 13.29 -0.59
CA ASN A 51 -5.16 14.21 0.47
C ASN A 51 -3.86 13.77 1.19
N LEU A 52 -3.24 12.66 0.75
CA LEU A 52 -2.05 12.11 1.38
C LEU A 52 -0.87 13.05 1.17
N SER A 53 -0.38 13.61 2.27
CA SER A 53 0.72 14.57 2.27
C SER A 53 2.01 13.95 2.81
N ASN A 54 1.91 13.02 3.75
CA ASN A 54 3.05 12.32 4.33
C ASN A 54 2.90 10.82 4.14
N LEU A 55 3.85 10.23 3.42
CA LEU A 55 3.95 8.79 3.22
C LEU A 55 5.31 8.31 3.73
N THR A 56 5.31 7.38 4.68
CA THR A 56 6.50 6.62 5.09
C THR A 56 6.31 5.16 4.73
N LEU A 57 7.24 4.62 3.94
CA LEU A 57 7.25 3.21 3.53
C LEU A 57 8.52 2.53 4.05
N TYR A 58 8.34 1.42 4.77
CA TYR A 58 9.41 0.46 5.03
C TYR A 58 9.20 -0.74 4.12
N LEU A 59 10.24 -1.16 3.41
CA LEU A 59 10.22 -2.25 2.43
C LEU A 59 11.18 -3.36 2.84
#